data_AF-A0A7C1Z6W1-F1
#
_entry.id   AF-A0A7C1Z6W1-F1
#
_cell.length_a   1.000
_cell.length_b   1.000
_cell.length_c   1.000
_cell.angle_alpha   90.00
_cell.angle_beta   90.00
_cell.angle_gamma   90.00
#
_symmetry.space_group_name_H-M   'P 1'
#
loop_
_entity.id
_entity.type
_entity.pdbx_description
1 polymer ?
#
loop_
_entity_poly.entity_id
_entity_poly.type
_entity_poly.pdbx_seq_one_letter_code
_entity_poly.pdbx_strand_id
1 'polypeptide(L)'
;MLCGAGPAPADEDHLQARALVEAGVILPLERILDQVAAEHPGRVLEVEFEREQGRYVYEIELVDDRGRVWELEYDAENAKLLEKERED
;
A
#
# COMPACT_ATOMS: atom_id res chain seq x y z
N MET A 1 -19.67 25.37 -19.23
CA MET A 1 -20.63 24.32 -18.81
C MET A 1 -19.81 23.08 -18.50
N LEU A 2 -19.81 22.71 -17.21
CA LEU A 2 -19.38 21.46 -16.55
C LEU A 2 -18.20 20.65 -17.15
N CYS A 3 -17.01 20.84 -16.58
CA CYS A 3 -16.04 19.75 -16.44
C CYS A 3 -16.53 18.89 -15.27
N GLY A 4 -16.96 17.66 -15.54
CA GLY A 4 -17.36 16.73 -14.49
C GLY A 4 -16.13 16.29 -13.69
N ALA A 5 -16.11 16.57 -12.40
CA ALA A 5 -15.26 15.86 -11.47
C ALA A 5 -15.82 14.43 -11.36
N GLY A 6 -15.16 13.47 -12.02
CA GLY A 6 -15.34 12.06 -11.68
C GLY A 6 -14.89 11.82 -10.23
N PRO A 7 -15.33 10.73 -9.58
CA PRO A 7 -14.80 10.35 -8.28
C PRO A 7 -13.27 10.30 -8.36
N ALA A 8 -12.59 10.79 -7.32
CA ALA A 8 -11.14 10.76 -7.27
C ALA A 8 -10.67 9.28 -7.25
N PRO A 9 -9.57 8.94 -7.93
CA PRO A 9 -9.10 7.55 -8.06
C PRO A 9 -9.00 6.80 -6.72
N ALA A 10 -8.62 7.50 -5.64
CA ALA A 10 -8.51 6.93 -4.30
C ALA A 10 -9.80 6.25 -3.78
N ASP A 11 -10.99 6.79 -4.08
CA ASP A 11 -12.25 6.19 -3.62
C ASP A 11 -12.53 4.83 -4.29
N GLU A 12 -12.06 4.63 -5.52
CA GLU A 12 -12.29 3.39 -6.29
C GLU A 12 -11.36 2.27 -5.81
N ASP A 13 -10.09 2.60 -5.54
CA ASP A 13 -9.08 1.63 -5.09
C ASP A 13 -9.42 1.08 -3.70
N HIS A 14 -9.89 1.93 -2.78
CA HIS A 14 -10.33 1.48 -1.46
C HIS A 14 -11.53 0.52 -1.53
N LEU A 15 -12.49 0.77 -2.43
CA LEU A 15 -13.63 -0.12 -2.62
C LEU A 15 -13.19 -1.46 -3.22
N GLN A 16 -12.25 -1.43 -4.17
CA GLN A 16 -11.71 -2.63 -4.77
C GLN A 16 -10.91 -3.47 -3.76
N ALA A 17 -10.00 -2.85 -3.02
CA ALA A 17 -9.21 -3.52 -1.99
C ALA A 17 -10.12 -4.22 -0.96
N ARG A 18 -11.16 -3.51 -0.50
CA ARG A 18 -12.16 -4.09 0.41
C ARG A 18 -12.84 -5.33 -0.17
N ALA A 19 -13.28 -5.27 -1.43
CA ALA A 19 -13.93 -6.41 -2.07
C ALA A 19 -12.98 -7.61 -2.21
N LEU A 20 -11.70 -7.38 -2.49
CA LEU A 20 -10.67 -8.42 -2.59
C LEU A 20 -10.37 -9.07 -1.22
N VAL A 21 -10.34 -8.28 -0.15
CA VAL A 21 -10.23 -8.79 1.23
C VAL A 21 -11.45 -9.65 1.59
N GLU A 22 -12.66 -9.15 1.30
CA GLU A 22 -13.91 -9.88 1.56
C GLU A 22 -13.97 -11.20 0.75
N ALA A 23 -13.39 -11.22 -0.46
CA ALA A 23 -13.27 -12.42 -1.28
C ALA A 23 -12.11 -13.35 -0.86
N GLY A 24 -11.25 -12.94 0.07
CA GLY A 24 -10.09 -13.71 0.51
C GLY A 24 -8.96 -13.81 -0.53
N VAL A 25 -8.93 -12.87 -1.49
CA VAL A 25 -7.88 -12.79 -2.53
C VAL A 25 -6.63 -12.13 -1.96
N ILE A 26 -6.80 -11.05 -1.19
CA ILE A 26 -5.71 -10.32 -0.54
C ILE A 26 -5.88 -10.30 0.97
N LEU A 27 -4.78 -10.07 1.68
CA LEU A 27 -4.77 -9.83 3.11
C LEU A 27 -5.31 -8.43 3.43
N PRO A 28 -5.95 -8.25 4.60
CA PRO A 28 -6.35 -6.93 5.05
C PRO A 28 -5.12 -6.08 5.33
N LEU A 29 -5.19 -4.78 4.98
CA LEU A 29 -4.07 -3.84 5.10
C LEU A 29 -3.42 -3.85 6.49
N GLU A 30 -4.22 -3.98 7.56
CA GLU A 30 -3.72 -4.01 8.93
C GLU A 30 -2.68 -5.12 9.15
N ARG A 31 -2.81 -6.26 8.45
CA ARG A 31 -1.83 -7.37 8.55
C ARG A 31 -0.50 -7.02 7.91
N ILE A 32 -0.53 -6.27 6.81
CA ILE A 32 0.67 -5.80 6.14
C ILE A 32 1.36 -4.75 7.03
N LEU A 33 0.59 -3.82 7.58
CA LEU A 33 1.12 -2.78 8.48
C LEU A 33 1.71 -3.35 9.78
N ASP A 34 1.12 -4.41 10.34
CA ASP A 34 1.69 -5.12 11.49
C ASP A 34 3.09 -5.68 11.17
N GLN A 35 3.27 -6.24 9.96
CA GLN A 35 4.56 -6.76 9.51
C GLN A 35 5.57 -5.64 9.22
N VAL A 36 5.14 -4.58 8.52
CA VAL A 36 5.98 -3.40 8.26
C VAL A 36 6.48 -2.80 9.57
N ALA A 37 5.60 -2.63 10.57
CA ALA A 37 5.99 -2.08 11.86
C ALA A 37 6.98 -2.97 12.63
N ALA A 38 6.92 -4.30 12.43
CA ALA A 38 7.85 -5.24 13.04
C ALA A 38 9.25 -5.24 12.36
N GLU A 39 9.31 -5.05 11.04
CA GLU A 39 10.52 -5.14 10.23
C GLU A 39 11.21 -3.78 10.03
N HIS A 40 10.43 -2.70 10.01
CA HIS A 40 10.85 -1.36 9.62
C HIS A 40 10.33 -0.31 10.61
N PRO A 41 11.10 -0.02 11.68
CA PRO A 41 10.75 1.02 12.64
C PRO A 41 10.69 2.38 11.95
N GLY A 42 9.56 3.07 12.11
CA GLY A 42 9.35 4.37 11.48
C GLY A 42 7.90 4.83 11.61
N ARG A 43 7.59 5.89 10.89
CA ARG A 43 6.23 6.40 10.76
C ARG A 43 5.81 6.28 9.30
N VAL A 44 4.73 5.55 9.06
CA VAL A 44 4.08 5.48 7.75
C VAL A 44 3.63 6.88 7.34
N LEU A 45 3.96 7.26 6.11
CA LEU A 45 3.60 8.53 5.48
C LEU A 45 2.39 8.33 4.57
N GLU A 46 2.45 7.30 3.73
CA GLU A 46 1.49 7.01 2.68
C GLU A 46 1.30 5.49 2.55
N VAL A 47 0.12 5.10 2.06
CA VAL A 47 -0.19 3.72 1.70
C VAL A 47 -1.03 3.77 0.44
N GLU A 48 -0.53 3.14 -0.61
CA GLU A 48 -1.26 2.98 -1.87
C GLU A 48 -1.59 1.50 -2.11
N PHE A 49 -2.66 1.26 -2.87
CA PHE A 49 -3.06 -0.08 -3.28
C PHE A 49 -3.11 -0.14 -4.79
N GLU A 50 -2.22 -0.93 -5.36
CA GLU A 50 -1.90 -0.90 -6.78
C GLU A 50 -2.06 -2.30 -7.38
N ARG A 51 -2.16 -2.36 -8.72
CA ARG A 51 -2.07 -3.62 -9.46
C ARG A 51 -0.97 -3.57 -10.50
N GLU A 52 0.18 -4.11 -10.13
CA GLU A 52 1.36 -4.14 -10.97
C GLU A 52 1.59 -5.50 -11.61
N GLN A 53 1.76 -5.53 -12.93
CA GLN A 53 2.10 -6.75 -13.68
C GLN A 53 1.16 -7.95 -13.37
N GLY A 54 -0.10 -7.67 -13.00
CA GLY A 54 -1.09 -8.66 -12.63
C GLY A 54 -1.08 -9.12 -11.18
N ARG A 55 -0.24 -8.52 -10.32
CA ARG A 55 -0.19 -8.74 -8.88
C ARG A 55 -0.81 -7.55 -8.14
N TYR A 56 -1.50 -7.83 -7.03
CA TYR A 56 -1.94 -6.78 -6.10
C TYR A 56 -0.80 -6.43 -5.14
N VAL A 57 -0.50 -5.14 -5.03
CA VAL A 57 0.65 -4.62 -4.27
C VAL A 57 0.16 -3.56 -3.30
N TYR A 58 0.69 -3.58 -2.08
CA TYR A 58 0.64 -2.45 -1.17
C TYR A 58 1.98 -1.74 -1.21
N GLU A 59 1.95 -0.48 -1.64
CA GLU A 59 3.10 0.41 -1.56
C GLU A 59 3.00 1.22 -0.27
N ILE A 60 4.07 1.21 0.52
CA ILE A 60 4.10 1.84 1.83
C ILE A 60 5.32 2.74 1.90
N GLU A 61 5.08 4.05 1.94
CA GLU A 61 6.10 5.02 2.27
C GLU A 61 6.21 5.18 3.78
N LEU A 62 7.44 5.18 4.30
CA LEU A 62 7.70 5.49 5.70
C LEU A 62 8.92 6.37 5.88
N VAL A 63 8.91 7.15 6.96
CA VAL A 63 10.08 7.88 7.44
C VAL A 63 10.67 7.20 8.67
N ASP A 64 11.97 6.93 8.65
CA ASP A 64 12.69 6.35 9.78
C ASP A 64 13.13 7.40 10.83
N ASP A 65 13.73 6.92 11.92
CA ASP A 65 14.21 7.76 13.02
C ASP A 65 15.34 8.74 12.64
N ARG A 66 15.97 8.54 11.48
CA ARG A 66 17.00 9.42 10.91
C ARG A 66 16.44 10.39 9.88
N GLY A 67 15.13 10.37 9.64
CA GLY A 67 14.47 11.22 8.66
C GLY A 67 14.66 10.73 7.21
N ARG A 68 15.07 9.47 7.00
CA ARG A 68 15.16 8.89 5.65
C ARG A 68 13.80 8.34 5.26
N VAL A 69 13.39 8.61 4.02
CA VAL A 69 12.15 8.05 3.45
C VAL A 69 12.47 6.76 2.73
N TRP A 70 11.60 5.78 2.91
CA TRP A 70 11.69 4.46 2.31
C TRP A 70 10.37 4.13 1.66
N GLU A 71 10.43 3.64 0.44
CA GLU A 71 9.34 3.04 -0.29
C GLU A 71 9.45 1.51 -0.12
N LEU A 72 8.36 0.88 0.27
CA LEU A 72 8.28 -0.56 0.48
C LEU A 72 7.10 -1.14 -0.26
N GLU A 73 7.35 -2.08 -1.16
CA GLU A 73 6.28 -2.81 -1.84
C GLU A 73 6.08 -4.19 -1.22
N TYR A 74 4.83 -4.52 -0.89
CA TYR A 74 4.43 -5.81 -0.36
C TYR A 74 3.40 -6.48 -1.26
N ASP A 75 3.58 -7.79 -1.48
CA ASP A 75 2.58 -8.64 -2.12
C ASP A 75 1.32 -8.72 -1.24
N ALA A 76 0.19 -8.24 -1.75
CA ALA A 76 -1.04 -8.14 -0.98
C ALA A 76 -1.65 -9.51 -0.64
N GLU A 77 -1.31 -10.59 -1.35
CA GLU A 77 -1.86 -11.93 -1.11
C GLU A 77 -1.16 -12.65 0.05
N ASN A 78 0.12 -12.35 0.27
CA ASN A 78 0.97 -13.15 1.17
C ASN A 78 1.93 -12.34 2.06
N ALA A 79 1.88 -11.01 2.02
CA ALA A 79 2.70 -10.09 2.80
C ALA A 79 4.21 -10.22 2.58
N LYS A 80 4.63 -10.75 1.42
CA LYS A 80 6.04 -10.81 1.07
C LYS A 80 6.53 -9.44 0.61
N LEU A 81 7.60 -8.94 1.21
CA LEU A 81 8.34 -7.78 0.71
C LEU A 81 8.90 -8.08 -0.69
N LEU A 82 8.53 -7.25 -1.65
CA LEU A 82 8.91 -7.33 -3.06
C LEU A 82 10.06 -6.39 -3.36
N GLU A 83 9.90 -5.13 -2.95
CA GLU A 83 10.84 -4.05 -3.19
C GLU A 83 11.07 -3.25 -1.90
N LYS A 84 12.27 -2.71 -1.78
CA LYS A 84 12.65 -1.76 -0.75
C LYS A 84 13.62 -0.76 -1.37
N GLU A 85 13.14 0.44 -1.58
CA GLU A 85 13.94 1.55 -2.09
C GLU A 85 14.03 2.67 -1.06
N ARG A 86 15.13 3.41 -1.09
CA ARG A 86 15.28 4.64 -0.31
C ARG A 86 15.04 5.79 -1.26
N GLU A 87 14.09 6.66 -0.92
CA GLU A 87 13.94 7.91 -1.65
C GLU A 87 15.06 8.90 -1.30
N ASP A 88 15.63 9.55 -2.31
CA ASP A 88 16.78 10.45 -2.21
C ASP A 88 16.41 11.95 -2.26
#